data_AF-A0A6N9P560-F1
#
_entry.id   AF-A0A6N9P560-F1
#
_cell.length_a   1.000
_cell.length_b   1.000
_cell.length_c   1.000
_cell.angle_alpha   90.00
_cell.angle_beta   90.00
_cell.angle_gamma   90.00
#
_symmetry.space_group_name_H-M   'P 1'
#
loop_
_entity.id
_entity.type
_entity.pdbx_description
1 polymer ?
#
loop_
_entity_poly.entity_id
_entity_poly.type
_entity_poly.pdbx_seq_one_letter_code
_entity_poly.pdbx_strand_id
1 'polypeptide(L)'
;MSSTNKRNKVKFNICNVHYAPLSQDNDGKYTWATPVALPGAVSLSLDPQGEPESFYADGIEYYVINNNQGYDGDLEVAMIPESFRRDILMETADANSVLLENASSETGKFALLFEFDGDVRKIRHVLYNCSASRPSISAKTNEESREVQTETLTVKARPLSTGYVKAKTGDSTKASAAIPRIYRLKFHRDIYKDLAALEKSVGDNSEGSSGLDMFSLEMFENIAYIMAKHADPAAVPDSPEDWLDSFNTFSIYQVLPQLIELWGLNVQTDVQSKKNFARLTGK
;
A
#
# COMPACT_ATOMS: atom_id res chain seq x y z
N MET A 1 -20.61 -24.28 -11.86
CA MET A 1 -20.13 -23.56 -13.04
C MET A 1 -18.70 -23.12 -12.77
N SER A 2 -17.73 -23.76 -13.43
CA SER A 2 -16.31 -23.46 -13.26
C SER A 2 -16.01 -22.09 -13.88
N SER A 3 -15.86 -21.06 -13.04
CA SER A 3 -15.24 -19.81 -13.49
C SER A 3 -13.78 -20.15 -13.76
N THR A 4 -13.42 -20.35 -15.02
CA THR A 4 -12.05 -20.50 -15.48
C THR A 4 -11.26 -19.31 -14.95
N ASN A 5 -10.48 -19.52 -13.89
CA ASN A 5 -9.55 -18.55 -13.34
C ASN A 5 -8.53 -18.22 -14.43
N LYS A 6 -8.84 -17.23 -15.27
CA LYS A 6 -7.97 -16.74 -16.33
C LYS A 6 -6.76 -16.11 -15.67
N ARG A 7 -5.72 -16.91 -15.47
CA ARG A 7 -4.44 -16.48 -14.91
C ARG A 7 -3.75 -15.53 -15.89
N ASN A 8 -2.99 -14.60 -15.33
CA ASN A 8 -2.20 -13.71 -16.15
C ASN A 8 -1.16 -14.51 -16.95
N LYS A 9 -1.03 -14.22 -18.25
CA LYS A 9 -0.12 -14.96 -19.17
C LYS A 9 1.12 -14.15 -19.54
N VAL A 10 1.04 -12.83 -19.51
CA VAL A 10 2.12 -11.91 -19.92
C VAL A 10 2.05 -10.62 -19.10
N LYS A 11 3.18 -9.93 -18.93
CA LYS A 11 3.22 -8.57 -18.37
C LYS A 11 3.58 -7.60 -19.48
N PHE A 12 2.78 -6.56 -19.64
CA PHE A 12 3.08 -5.45 -20.55
C PHE A 12 2.41 -4.19 -20.00
N ASN A 13 2.97 -3.04 -20.38
CA ASN A 13 2.50 -1.70 -20.04
C ASN A 13 2.45 -1.41 -18.53
N ILE A 14 3.41 -0.64 -18.02
CA ILE A 14 3.35 -0.11 -16.65
C ILE A 14 2.32 1.03 -16.61
N CYS A 15 1.48 1.04 -15.58
CA CYS A 15 0.46 2.07 -15.40
C CYS A 15 0.18 2.33 -13.92
N ASN A 16 -0.61 3.38 -13.64
CA ASN A 16 -1.02 3.79 -12.29
C ASN A 16 0.14 3.88 -11.30
N VAL A 17 1.24 4.49 -11.72
CA VAL A 17 2.40 4.71 -10.86
C VAL A 17 2.08 5.81 -9.84
N HIS A 18 2.34 5.52 -8.57
CA HIS A 18 2.16 6.45 -7.46
C HIS A 18 3.38 6.36 -6.53
N TYR A 19 3.65 7.44 -5.81
CA TYR A 19 4.62 7.45 -4.71
C TYR A 19 3.92 7.85 -3.41
N ALA A 20 4.39 7.33 -2.29
CA ALA A 20 3.91 7.71 -0.96
C ALA A 20 5.12 8.07 -0.08
N PRO A 21 5.32 9.35 0.29
CA PRO A 21 6.41 9.75 1.19
C PRO A 21 6.45 8.91 2.45
N LEU A 22 7.64 8.45 2.82
CA LEU A 22 7.91 7.62 3.99
C LEU A 22 8.57 8.46 5.07
N SER A 23 8.02 8.41 6.28
CA SER A 23 8.62 8.95 7.49
C SER A 23 8.88 7.82 8.49
N GLN A 24 9.98 7.92 9.23
CA GLN A 24 10.32 7.00 10.30
C GLN A 24 10.47 7.82 11.58
N ASP A 25 9.78 7.41 12.65
CA ASP A 25 9.95 8.03 13.96
C ASP A 25 11.19 7.51 14.71
N ASN A 26 11.47 8.10 15.87
CA ASN A 26 12.62 7.73 16.70
C ASN A 26 12.52 6.30 17.26
N ASP A 27 11.32 5.73 17.32
CA ASP A 27 11.07 4.36 17.78
C ASP A 27 11.15 3.33 16.64
N GLY A 28 11.45 3.79 15.42
CA GLY A 28 11.64 2.96 14.25
C GLY A 28 10.35 2.56 13.54
N LYS A 29 9.21 3.15 13.88
CA LYS A 29 7.92 2.93 13.23
C LYS A 29 7.86 3.73 11.92
N TYR A 30 7.44 3.06 10.86
CA TYR A 30 7.23 3.65 9.55
C TYR A 30 5.81 4.17 9.38
N THR A 31 5.68 5.38 8.83
CA THR A 31 4.40 5.97 8.42
C THR A 31 4.52 6.44 6.97
N TRP A 32 3.54 6.07 6.15
CA TRP A 32 3.44 6.54 4.76
C TRP A 32 2.35 7.58 4.64
N ALA A 33 2.64 8.66 3.92
CA ALA A 33 1.63 9.63 3.53
C ALA A 33 0.68 9.05 2.46
N THR A 34 -0.40 9.78 2.16
CA THR A 34 -1.33 9.40 1.09
C THR A 34 -0.60 9.27 -0.24
N PRO A 35 -0.80 8.18 -1.00
CA PRO A 35 -0.19 8.02 -2.32
C PRO A 35 -0.54 9.17 -3.27
N VAL A 36 0.48 9.74 -3.91
CA VAL A 36 0.41 10.81 -4.90
C VAL A 36 0.72 10.22 -6.28
N ALA A 37 -0.06 10.58 -7.29
CA ALA A 37 0.13 10.09 -8.65
C ALA A 37 1.46 10.57 -9.26
N LEU A 38 2.16 9.66 -9.92
CA LEU A 38 3.37 9.92 -10.71
C LEU A 38 3.06 9.62 -12.19
N PRO A 39 2.39 10.56 -12.90
CA PRO A 39 1.94 10.32 -14.28
C PRO A 39 3.10 10.21 -15.27
N GLY A 40 2.85 9.57 -16.41
CA GLY A 40 3.79 9.52 -17.53
C GLY A 40 4.86 8.44 -17.43
N ALA A 41 4.67 7.40 -16.61
CA ALA A 41 5.56 6.25 -16.58
C ALA A 41 5.67 5.58 -17.96
N VAL A 42 6.91 5.37 -18.40
CA VAL A 42 7.26 4.77 -19.70
C VAL A 42 7.79 3.36 -19.50
N SER A 43 8.72 3.20 -18.56
CA SER A 43 9.31 1.89 -18.24
C SER A 43 9.75 1.83 -16.77
N LEU A 44 9.92 0.61 -16.27
CA LEU A 44 10.47 0.34 -14.95
C LEU A 44 11.35 -0.91 -15.05
N SER A 45 12.64 -0.75 -14.78
CA SER A 45 13.59 -1.84 -14.63
C SER A 45 14.03 -1.95 -13.17
N LEU A 46 14.09 -3.16 -12.62
CA LEU A 46 14.46 -3.41 -11.23
C LEU A 46 15.29 -4.69 -11.15
N ASP A 47 16.55 -4.54 -10.79
CA ASP A 47 17.52 -5.60 -10.64
C ASP A 47 17.63 -5.98 -9.15
N PRO A 48 17.41 -7.26 -8.79
CA PRO A 48 17.52 -7.71 -7.41
C PRO A 48 18.94 -7.52 -6.90
N GLN A 49 19.05 -7.14 -5.63
CA GLN A 49 20.31 -6.93 -4.94
C GLN A 49 20.45 -7.91 -3.78
N GLY A 50 21.67 -8.37 -3.57
CA GLY A 50 22.03 -9.31 -2.51
C GLY A 50 22.41 -10.67 -3.09
N GLU A 51 23.63 -11.08 -2.77
CA GLU A 51 24.19 -12.37 -3.18
C GLU A 51 24.05 -13.37 -2.03
N PRO A 52 23.74 -14.65 -2.30
CA PRO A 52 23.75 -15.66 -1.26
C PRO A 52 25.17 -15.86 -0.71
N GLU A 53 25.29 -15.90 0.62
CA GLU A 53 26.56 -16.21 1.29
C GLU A 53 26.60 -17.68 1.71
N SER A 54 27.63 -18.39 1.29
CA SER A 54 27.82 -19.80 1.61
C SER A 54 28.61 -19.96 2.91
N PHE A 55 28.04 -20.71 3.86
CA PHE A 55 28.74 -21.19 5.05
C PHE A 55 29.29 -22.58 4.79
N TYR A 56 30.61 -22.73 4.95
CA TYR A 56 31.31 -23.99 4.73
C TYR A 56 31.63 -24.68 6.05
N ALA A 57 31.32 -25.98 6.15
CA ALA A 57 31.70 -26.86 7.25
C ALA A 57 32.14 -28.21 6.69
N ASP A 58 33.12 -28.84 7.35
CA ASP A 58 33.71 -30.12 6.93
C ASP A 58 34.17 -30.17 5.46
N GLY A 59 34.60 -29.03 4.91
CA GLY A 59 35.10 -28.92 3.53
C GLY A 59 34.02 -28.92 2.44
N ILE A 60 32.74 -28.84 2.82
CA ILE A 60 31.60 -28.70 1.89
C ILE A 60 30.78 -27.44 2.18
N GLU A 61 30.05 -26.95 1.19
CA GLU A 61 29.02 -25.93 1.41
C GLU A 61 27.91 -26.54 2.26
N TYR A 62 27.81 -26.07 3.51
CA TYR A 62 26.93 -26.63 4.52
C TYR A 62 25.58 -25.91 4.58
N TYR A 63 25.58 -24.59 4.33
CA TYR A 63 24.37 -23.77 4.37
C TYR A 63 24.51 -22.53 3.49
N VAL A 64 23.42 -22.11 2.84
CA VAL A 64 23.37 -20.88 2.02
C VAL A 64 22.50 -19.86 2.73
N ILE A 65 23.10 -18.74 3.11
CA ILE A 65 22.44 -17.59 3.68
C ILE A 65 21.93 -16.72 2.52
N ASN A 66 20.63 -16.79 2.24
CA ASN A 66 20.02 -15.89 1.26
C ASN A 66 19.97 -14.46 1.83
N ASN A 67 20.68 -13.55 1.19
CA ASN A 67 20.70 -12.15 1.55
C ASN A 67 19.87 -11.33 0.54
N ASN A 68 18.73 -10.80 0.96
CA ASN A 68 17.89 -9.95 0.11
C ASN A 68 18.10 -8.48 0.48
N GLN A 69 18.93 -7.79 -0.31
CA GLN A 69 19.24 -6.36 -0.15
C GLN A 69 18.31 -5.46 -0.97
N GLY A 70 17.27 -6.03 -1.58
CA GLY A 70 16.21 -5.32 -2.26
C GLY A 70 16.42 -5.20 -3.76
N TYR A 71 16.23 -4.01 -4.32
CA TYR A 71 16.31 -3.77 -5.77
C TYR A 71 16.97 -2.44 -6.09
N ASP A 72 17.75 -2.39 -7.15
CA ASP A 72 18.24 -1.17 -7.79
C ASP A 72 17.73 -1.14 -9.23
N GLY A 73 17.39 0.04 -9.74
CA GLY A 73 17.02 0.14 -11.14
C GLY A 73 16.50 1.53 -11.48
N ASP A 74 15.83 1.63 -12.61
CA ASP A 74 15.46 2.89 -13.23
C ASP A 74 13.96 2.92 -13.54
N LEU A 75 13.34 4.03 -13.16
CA LEU A 75 11.98 4.40 -13.53
C LEU A 75 12.07 5.53 -14.56
N GLU A 76 11.60 5.27 -15.78
CA GLU A 76 11.50 6.29 -16.82
C GLU A 76 10.12 6.92 -16.81
N VAL A 77 10.09 8.25 -16.79
CA VAL A 77 8.86 9.03 -16.86
C VAL A 77 8.97 10.10 -17.94
N ALA A 78 7.86 10.46 -18.58
CA ALA A 78 7.85 11.52 -19.57
C ALA A 78 8.30 12.88 -18.99
N MET A 79 7.92 13.15 -17.74
CA MET A 79 8.33 14.33 -16.98
C MET A 79 8.10 14.06 -15.49
N ILE A 80 9.09 14.34 -14.66
CA ILE A 80 9.03 14.24 -13.21
C ILE A 80 8.18 15.41 -12.69
N PRO A 81 7.04 15.13 -12.02
CA PRO A 81 6.19 16.17 -11.47
C PRO A 81 6.90 17.01 -10.42
N GLU A 82 6.56 18.30 -10.37
CA GLU A 82 7.02 19.23 -9.33
C GLU A 82 6.70 18.74 -7.91
N SER A 83 5.60 18.01 -7.72
CA SER A 83 5.27 17.41 -6.42
C SER A 83 6.32 16.40 -5.99
N PHE A 84 6.80 15.54 -6.90
CA PHE A 84 7.85 14.57 -6.59
C PHE A 84 9.19 15.27 -6.30
N ARG A 85 9.50 16.32 -7.06
CA ARG A 85 10.71 17.14 -6.84
C ARG A 85 10.73 17.77 -5.45
N ARG A 86 9.59 18.27 -4.97
CA ARG A 86 9.47 18.82 -3.62
C ARG A 86 9.44 17.75 -2.53
N ASP A 87 8.56 16.76 -2.67
CA ASP A 87 8.28 15.79 -1.61
C ASP A 87 9.46 14.82 -1.40
N ILE A 88 10.12 14.43 -2.49
CA ILE A 88 11.14 13.37 -2.49
C ILE A 88 12.53 13.92 -2.80
N LEU A 89 12.69 14.75 -3.83
CA LEU A 89 14.00 15.33 -4.13
C LEU A 89 14.37 16.51 -3.22
N MET A 90 13.44 16.97 -2.37
CA MET A 90 13.62 18.06 -1.42
C MET A 90 14.04 19.39 -2.07
N GLU A 91 13.62 19.60 -3.33
CA GLU A 91 13.82 20.87 -4.02
C GLU A 91 12.94 21.95 -3.38
N THR A 92 13.53 23.12 -3.08
CA THR A 92 12.81 24.24 -2.44
C THR A 92 12.43 25.29 -3.46
N ALA A 93 11.23 25.86 -3.36
CA ALA A 93 10.81 26.96 -4.22
C ALA A 93 11.29 28.30 -3.66
N ASP A 94 11.94 29.13 -4.48
CA ASP A 94 12.25 30.51 -4.13
C ASP A 94 11.01 31.42 -4.20
N ALA A 95 11.19 32.71 -3.93
CA ALA A 95 10.11 33.70 -3.98
C ALA A 95 9.42 33.82 -5.36
N ASN A 96 10.07 33.34 -6.43
CA ASN A 96 9.57 33.35 -7.80
C ASN A 96 9.06 31.96 -8.25
N SER A 97 8.92 31.01 -7.33
CA SER A 97 8.55 29.61 -7.62
C SER A 97 9.58 28.85 -8.48
N VAL A 98 10.84 29.27 -8.48
CA VAL A 98 11.94 28.50 -9.09
C VAL A 98 12.35 27.41 -8.12
N LEU A 99 12.37 26.16 -8.59
CA LEU A 99 12.86 25.03 -7.82
C LEU A 99 14.39 25.08 -7.72
N LEU A 100 14.89 25.06 -6.49
CA LEU A 100 16.29 25.12 -6.15
C LEU A 100 16.71 23.78 -5.53
N GLU A 101 17.71 23.16 -6.15
CA GLU A 101 18.38 21.97 -5.63
C GLU A 101 19.48 22.39 -4.65
N ASN A 102 19.43 21.87 -3.42
CA ASN A 102 20.46 22.13 -2.41
C ASN A 102 21.43 20.95 -2.34
N ALA A 103 22.72 21.22 -2.53
CA ALA A 103 23.79 20.20 -2.46
C ALA A 103 23.83 19.46 -1.10
N SER A 104 23.41 20.11 -0.02
CA SER A 104 23.41 19.57 1.34
C SER A 104 22.10 18.88 1.73
N SER A 105 21.08 18.87 0.86
CA SER A 105 19.81 18.20 1.17
C SER A 105 19.89 16.71 0.87
N GLU A 106 19.45 15.90 1.82
CA GLU A 106 19.21 14.47 1.62
C GLU A 106 17.84 14.28 0.95
N THR A 107 17.72 13.31 0.04
CA THR A 107 16.44 12.98 -0.58
C THR A 107 15.53 12.23 0.40
N GLY A 108 14.23 12.46 0.29
CA GLY A 108 13.21 11.74 1.02
C GLY A 108 13.14 10.27 0.61
N LYS A 109 12.62 9.45 1.54
CA LYS A 109 12.25 8.05 1.26
C LYS A 109 10.78 7.98 0.89
N PHE A 110 10.40 6.95 0.14
CA PHE A 110 9.01 6.75 -0.28
C PHE A 110 8.68 5.29 -0.53
N ALA A 111 7.39 4.96 -0.58
CA ALA A 111 6.94 3.74 -1.24
C ALA A 111 6.61 4.03 -2.71
N LEU A 112 7.05 3.15 -3.62
CA LEU A 112 6.68 3.19 -5.04
C LEU A 112 5.60 2.15 -5.31
N LEU A 113 4.45 2.60 -5.84
CA LEU A 113 3.31 1.76 -6.18
C LEU A 113 3.09 1.77 -7.69
N PHE A 114 2.75 0.63 -8.28
CA PHE A 114 2.50 0.52 -9.72
C PHE A 114 1.68 -0.73 -10.08
N GLU A 115 1.16 -0.72 -11.30
CA GLU A 115 0.37 -1.81 -11.88
C GLU A 115 0.92 -2.18 -13.27
N PHE A 116 0.63 -3.40 -13.73
CA PHE A 116 0.84 -3.78 -15.12
C PHE A 116 -0.52 -4.01 -15.80
N ASP A 117 -0.75 -3.32 -16.91
CA ASP A 117 -2.03 -3.32 -17.64
C ASP A 117 -2.34 -4.67 -18.32
N GLY A 118 -1.30 -5.43 -18.66
CA GLY A 118 -1.45 -6.81 -19.15
C GLY A 118 -2.11 -7.77 -18.16
N ASP A 119 -2.35 -7.32 -16.93
CA ASP A 119 -2.99 -8.11 -15.90
C ASP A 119 -4.52 -8.02 -15.90
N VAL A 120 -5.16 -9.12 -16.26
CA VAL A 120 -6.63 -9.30 -16.16
C VAL A 120 -7.14 -9.03 -14.73
N ARG A 121 -6.30 -9.28 -13.72
CA ARG A 121 -6.60 -9.09 -12.29
C ARG A 121 -5.99 -7.82 -11.72
N LYS A 122 -5.32 -6.99 -12.52
CA LYS A 122 -4.65 -5.76 -12.11
C LYS A 122 -3.77 -5.96 -10.88
N ILE A 123 -2.74 -6.81 -11.01
CA ILE A 123 -1.81 -7.04 -9.90
C ILE A 123 -1.13 -5.72 -9.55
N ARG A 124 -1.31 -5.30 -8.30
CA ARG A 124 -0.69 -4.11 -7.74
C ARG A 124 0.61 -4.50 -7.08
N HIS A 125 1.61 -3.65 -7.26
CA HIS A 125 2.93 -3.79 -6.68
C HIS A 125 3.22 -2.61 -5.77
N VAL A 126 3.96 -2.87 -4.70
CA VAL A 126 4.54 -1.83 -3.84
C VAL A 126 5.98 -2.20 -3.48
N LEU A 127 6.88 -1.23 -3.58
CA LEU A 127 8.21 -1.24 -2.97
C LEU A 127 8.17 -0.25 -1.81
N TYR A 128 8.50 -0.66 -0.59
CA TYR A 128 8.14 0.09 0.61
C TYR A 128 9.09 1.23 1.00
N ASN A 129 10.40 1.02 0.81
CA ASN A 129 11.46 1.92 1.24
C ASN A 129 12.39 2.19 0.06
N CYS A 130 11.88 2.99 -0.87
CA CYS A 130 12.60 3.51 -2.01
C CYS A 130 13.31 4.81 -1.65
N SER A 131 14.52 4.98 -2.17
CA SER A 131 15.16 6.26 -2.37
C SER A 131 15.33 6.51 -3.86
N ALA A 132 15.33 7.78 -4.25
CA ALA A 132 15.62 8.22 -5.60
C ALA A 132 16.92 9.00 -5.64
N SER A 133 17.71 8.77 -6.69
CA SER A 133 18.84 9.64 -7.05
C SER A 133 18.34 10.85 -7.84
N ARG A 134 19.16 11.90 -7.89
CA ARG A 134 18.90 13.06 -8.75
C ARG A 134 18.75 12.60 -10.21
N PRO A 135 17.73 13.08 -10.93
CA PRO A 135 17.51 12.70 -12.31
C PRO A 135 18.62 13.24 -13.21
N SER A 136 18.97 12.49 -14.24
CA SER A 136 19.87 12.96 -15.29
C SER A 136 19.15 13.98 -16.19
N ILE A 137 19.83 15.07 -16.53
CA ILE A 137 19.32 16.03 -17.51
C ILE A 137 19.93 15.68 -18.86
N SER A 138 19.10 15.31 -19.82
CA SER A 138 19.52 15.09 -21.20
C SER A 138 18.49 15.68 -22.16
N ALA A 139 18.97 16.25 -23.26
CA ALA A 139 18.11 16.80 -24.30
C ALA A 139 18.69 16.53 -25.70
N LYS A 140 17.83 16.21 -26.66
CA LYS A 140 18.18 15.98 -28.08
C LYS A 140 17.24 16.78 -28.99
N THR A 141 17.75 17.32 -30.09
CA THR A 141 16.91 17.94 -31.12
C THR A 141 16.18 16.88 -31.92
N ASN A 142 14.91 17.12 -32.26
CA ASN A 142 14.19 16.23 -33.18
C ASN A 142 14.89 16.23 -34.55
N GLU A 143 15.04 15.04 -35.12
CA GLU A 143 15.48 14.87 -36.51
C GLU A 143 14.23 14.83 -37.41
N GLU A 144 14.01 13.76 -38.17
CA GLU A 144 12.88 13.61 -39.09
C GLU A 144 11.57 13.20 -38.36
N SER A 145 11.69 12.55 -37.20
CA SER A 145 10.59 12.14 -36.32
C SER A 145 10.64 12.88 -34.98
N ARG A 146 9.45 13.14 -34.40
CA ARG A 146 9.34 13.71 -33.05
C ARG A 146 9.54 12.60 -32.02
N GLU A 147 10.74 12.50 -31.47
CA GLU A 147 11.05 11.60 -30.36
C GLU A 147 10.79 12.32 -29.03
N VAL A 148 10.00 11.71 -28.16
CA VAL A 148 9.76 12.25 -26.81
C VAL A 148 10.93 11.83 -25.94
N GLN A 149 11.64 12.79 -25.37
CA GLN A 149 12.62 12.52 -24.32
C GLN A 149 11.93 12.29 -22.99
N THR A 150 12.47 11.35 -22.24
CA THR A 150 12.02 10.97 -20.91
C THR A 150 13.07 11.36 -19.89
N GLU A 151 12.64 11.55 -18.65
CA GLU A 151 13.52 11.69 -17.49
C GLU A 151 13.64 10.33 -16.79
N THR A 152 14.86 9.99 -16.39
CA THR A 152 15.16 8.74 -15.68
C THR A 152 15.39 9.03 -14.19
N LEU A 153 14.63 8.33 -13.35
CA LEU A 153 14.81 8.30 -11.90
C LEU A 153 15.41 6.95 -11.50
N THR A 154 16.64 6.96 -11.01
CA THR A 154 17.21 5.77 -10.38
C THR A 154 16.53 5.54 -9.03
N VAL A 155 15.95 4.36 -8.85
CA VAL A 155 15.21 3.95 -7.66
C VAL A 155 15.96 2.80 -6.97
N LYS A 156 16.19 2.97 -5.67
CA LYS A 156 16.78 1.95 -4.79
C LYS A 156 15.79 1.54 -3.73
N ALA A 157 15.26 0.33 -3.81
CA ALA A 157 14.40 -0.25 -2.79
C ALA A 157 15.24 -1.05 -1.80
N ARG A 158 15.12 -0.74 -0.50
CA ARG A 158 15.82 -1.44 0.58
C ARG A 158 14.85 -2.11 1.55
N PRO A 159 15.27 -3.14 2.30
CA PRO A 159 14.44 -3.73 3.34
C PRO A 159 14.05 -2.68 4.40
N LEU A 160 12.82 -2.77 4.89
CA LEU A 160 12.42 -2.15 6.16
C LEU A 160 13.07 -2.89 7.33
N SER A 161 13.05 -2.30 8.53
CA SER A 161 13.45 -3.01 9.77
C SER A 161 12.63 -4.29 10.02
N THR A 162 11.41 -4.38 9.48
CA THR A 162 10.58 -5.59 9.50
C THR A 162 11.03 -6.67 8.51
N GLY A 163 12.00 -6.38 7.63
CA GLY A 163 12.47 -7.26 6.56
C GLY A 163 11.69 -7.14 5.24
N TYR A 164 10.58 -6.41 5.20
CA TYR A 164 9.81 -6.24 3.95
C TYR A 164 10.50 -5.27 2.98
N VAL A 165 10.69 -5.72 1.74
CA VAL A 165 11.16 -4.88 0.61
C VAL A 165 10.01 -4.53 -0.33
N LYS A 166 9.26 -5.55 -0.74
CA LYS A 166 8.26 -5.49 -1.81
C LYS A 166 7.04 -6.31 -1.40
N ALA A 167 5.86 -5.86 -1.79
CA ALA A 167 4.66 -6.70 -1.83
C ALA A 167 3.99 -6.64 -3.21
N LYS A 168 3.15 -7.65 -3.46
CA LYS A 168 2.26 -7.71 -4.62
C LYS A 168 0.99 -8.42 -4.25
N THR A 169 -0.11 -8.09 -4.91
CA THR A 169 -1.33 -8.90 -4.80
C THR A 169 -1.08 -10.29 -5.41
N GLY A 170 -1.48 -11.34 -4.68
CA GLY A 170 -1.33 -12.73 -5.09
C GLY A 170 -2.56 -13.28 -5.83
N ASP A 171 -2.44 -14.48 -6.38
CA ASP A 171 -3.52 -15.13 -7.15
C ASP A 171 -4.78 -15.43 -6.31
N SER A 172 -4.63 -15.51 -4.99
CA SER A 172 -5.70 -15.77 -4.03
C SER A 172 -6.17 -14.52 -3.29
N THR A 173 -5.62 -13.33 -3.60
CA THR A 173 -6.06 -12.08 -2.95
C THR A 173 -7.54 -11.82 -3.28
N LYS A 174 -8.40 -11.84 -2.24
CA LYS A 174 -9.83 -11.59 -2.36
C LYS A 174 -10.15 -10.15 -1.93
N ALA A 175 -10.57 -9.32 -2.87
CA ALA A 175 -11.27 -8.07 -2.56
C ALA A 175 -12.78 -8.37 -2.64
N SER A 176 -13.42 -8.60 -1.51
CA SER A 176 -14.80 -9.08 -1.48
C SER A 176 -15.68 -8.19 -0.62
N ALA A 177 -16.71 -7.62 -1.24
CA ALA A 177 -17.83 -6.95 -0.58
C ALA A 177 -18.84 -7.95 0.03
N ALA A 178 -18.44 -9.21 0.27
CA ALA A 178 -19.33 -10.22 0.85
C ALA A 178 -19.51 -10.06 2.36
N ILE A 179 -18.58 -9.39 3.04
CA ILE A 179 -18.58 -9.21 4.50
C ILE A 179 -19.94 -8.69 5.02
N PRO A 180 -20.55 -7.63 4.47
CA PRO A 180 -21.87 -7.18 4.91
C PRO A 180 -22.99 -8.22 4.77
N ARG A 181 -22.94 -9.04 3.71
CA ARG A 181 -23.91 -10.11 3.49
C ARG A 181 -23.70 -11.24 4.49
N ILE A 182 -22.46 -11.67 4.70
CA ILE A 182 -22.12 -12.77 5.62
C ILE A 182 -22.50 -12.36 7.05
N TYR A 183 -22.16 -11.14 7.46
CA TYR A 183 -22.53 -10.60 8.77
C TYR A 183 -24.05 -10.60 8.98
N ARG A 184 -24.83 -10.11 8.00
CA ARG A 184 -26.30 -10.11 8.06
C ARG A 184 -26.89 -11.52 8.14
N LEU A 185 -26.31 -12.47 7.42
CA LEU A 185 -26.79 -13.86 7.44
C LEU A 185 -26.45 -14.57 8.76
N LYS A 186 -25.29 -14.30 9.36
CA LYS A 186 -24.85 -14.97 10.59
C LYS A 186 -25.50 -14.38 11.84
N PHE A 187 -25.56 -13.05 11.94
CA PHE A 187 -25.99 -12.35 13.15
C PHE A 187 -27.36 -11.68 13.03
N HIS A 188 -27.97 -11.68 11.84
CA HIS A 188 -29.24 -10.98 11.58
C HIS A 188 -29.20 -9.47 11.85
N ARG A 189 -28.01 -8.88 11.73
CA ARG A 189 -27.75 -7.47 12.00
C ARG A 189 -27.19 -6.74 10.79
N ASP A 190 -27.18 -5.41 10.86
CA ASP A 190 -26.60 -4.55 9.83
C ASP A 190 -25.23 -4.07 10.27
N ILE A 191 -24.18 -4.60 9.62
CA ILE A 191 -22.80 -4.29 9.96
C ILE A 191 -22.51 -2.78 9.89
N TYR A 192 -23.16 -2.03 9.00
CA TYR A 192 -22.94 -0.58 8.88
C TYR A 192 -23.53 0.18 10.07
N LYS A 193 -24.67 -0.27 10.58
CA LYS A 193 -25.29 0.33 11.77
C LYS A 193 -24.50 0.01 13.02
N ASP A 194 -24.04 -1.23 13.15
CA ASP A 194 -23.27 -1.68 14.30
C ASP A 194 -21.90 -0.98 14.34
N LEU A 195 -21.26 -0.76 13.19
CA LEU A 195 -20.01 -0.02 13.11
C LEU A 195 -20.18 1.47 13.41
N ALA A 196 -21.25 2.11 12.93
CA ALA A 196 -21.55 3.50 13.28
C ALA A 196 -21.83 3.66 14.79
N ALA A 197 -22.47 2.67 15.42
CA ALA A 197 -22.69 2.65 16.86
C ALA A 197 -21.37 2.46 17.63
N LEU A 198 -20.50 1.56 17.16
CA LEU A 198 -19.17 1.33 17.72
C LEU A 198 -18.28 2.58 17.63
N GLU A 199 -18.21 3.22 16.46
CA GLU A 199 -17.44 4.45 16.25
C GLU A 199 -17.86 5.54 17.24
N LYS A 200 -19.18 5.72 17.43
CA LYS A 200 -19.70 6.68 18.41
C LYS A 200 -19.32 6.31 19.85
N SER A 201 -19.44 5.04 20.22
CA SER A 201 -19.09 4.56 21.57
C SER A 201 -17.60 4.70 21.90
N VAL A 202 -16.73 4.71 20.87
CA VAL A 202 -15.29 4.95 21.02
C VAL A 202 -14.97 6.44 21.14
N GLY A 203 -15.66 7.29 20.39
CA GLY A 203 -15.48 8.75 20.41
C GLY A 203 -15.91 9.44 21.71
N ASP A 204 -16.87 8.86 22.44
CA ASP A 204 -17.42 9.40 23.68
C ASP A 204 -16.64 8.98 24.96
N ASN A 205 -15.47 8.33 24.84
CA ASN A 205 -14.67 7.90 25.99
C ASN A 205 -14.01 9.10 26.72
N SER A 206 -14.51 9.42 27.92
CA SER A 206 -13.86 10.32 28.89
C SER A 206 -13.15 9.54 30.01
N GLU A 207 -12.09 10.11 30.62
CA GLU A 207 -11.36 9.53 31.74
C GLU A 207 -12.32 9.10 32.87
N GLY A 208 -12.50 7.78 33.04
CA GLY A 208 -13.29 7.19 34.12
C GLY A 208 -14.58 6.48 33.73
N SER A 209 -15.01 6.52 32.46
CA SER A 209 -16.15 5.74 31.97
C SER A 209 -15.83 5.08 30.63
N SER A 210 -15.77 3.74 30.61
CA SER A 210 -15.75 2.98 29.36
C SER A 210 -17.09 3.16 28.65
N GLY A 211 -17.11 3.89 27.53
CA GLY A 211 -18.28 4.03 26.65
C GLY A 211 -18.65 2.73 25.92
N LEU A 212 -17.78 1.71 26.00
CA LEU A 212 -18.02 0.36 25.50
C LEU A 212 -18.83 -0.42 26.53
N ASP A 213 -20.14 -0.49 26.32
CA ASP A 213 -21.00 -1.42 27.04
C ASP A 213 -20.79 -2.86 26.55
N MET A 214 -21.32 -3.84 27.29
CA MET A 214 -21.20 -5.26 26.94
C MET A 214 -21.72 -5.56 25.52
N PHE A 215 -22.71 -4.79 25.05
CA PHE A 215 -23.25 -4.88 23.71
C PHE A 215 -22.26 -4.40 22.64
N SER A 216 -21.51 -3.34 22.90
CA SER A 216 -20.43 -2.85 22.03
C SER A 216 -19.27 -3.85 21.95
N LEU A 217 -18.96 -4.55 23.05
CA LEU A 217 -17.97 -5.62 23.05
C LEU A 217 -18.37 -6.77 22.13
N GLU A 218 -19.60 -7.26 22.30
CA GLU A 218 -20.14 -8.33 21.47
C GLU A 218 -20.21 -7.92 19.97
N MET A 219 -20.58 -6.67 19.68
CA MET A 219 -20.58 -6.15 18.30
C MET A 219 -19.16 -6.16 17.71
N PHE A 220 -18.17 -5.68 18.46
CA PHE A 220 -16.77 -5.68 18.03
C PHE A 220 -16.27 -7.09 17.74
N GLU A 221 -16.47 -8.02 18.67
CA GLU A 221 -16.07 -9.43 18.55
C GLU A 221 -16.68 -10.08 17.30
N ASN A 222 -17.99 -9.88 17.09
CA ASN A 222 -18.70 -10.43 15.95
C ASN A 222 -18.21 -9.88 14.60
N ILE A 223 -17.88 -8.59 14.55
CA ILE A 223 -17.33 -7.97 13.34
C ILE A 223 -15.93 -8.49 13.07
N ALA A 224 -15.06 -8.50 14.09
CA ALA A 224 -13.70 -9.01 14.00
C ALA A 224 -13.69 -10.47 13.55
N TYR A 225 -14.57 -11.29 14.12
CA TYR A 225 -14.73 -12.70 13.76
C TYR A 225 -15.09 -12.87 12.27
N ILE A 226 -16.07 -12.11 11.76
CA ILE A 226 -16.47 -12.24 10.36
C ILE A 226 -15.34 -11.82 9.42
N MET A 227 -14.60 -10.76 9.76
CA MET A 227 -13.45 -10.32 8.98
C MET A 227 -12.36 -11.40 8.97
N ALA A 228 -12.04 -11.97 10.13
CA ALA A 228 -11.05 -13.04 10.26
C ALA A 228 -11.48 -14.30 9.49
N LYS A 229 -12.71 -14.78 9.70
CA LYS A 229 -13.26 -15.96 9.01
C LYS A 229 -13.35 -15.76 7.51
N HIS A 230 -13.58 -14.53 7.05
CA HIS A 230 -13.57 -14.21 5.63
C HIS A 230 -12.16 -14.19 5.03
N ALA A 231 -11.18 -13.68 5.78
CA ALA A 231 -9.78 -13.59 5.37
C ALA A 231 -9.12 -14.98 5.30
N ASP A 232 -9.33 -15.80 6.32
CA ASP A 232 -8.80 -17.17 6.39
C ASP A 232 -9.86 -18.18 6.86
N PRO A 233 -10.74 -18.64 5.95
CA PRO A 233 -11.80 -19.58 6.30
C PRO A 233 -11.29 -20.94 6.81
N ALA A 234 -10.04 -21.30 6.50
CA ALA A 234 -9.45 -22.58 6.85
C ALA A 234 -8.81 -22.56 8.24
N ALA A 235 -8.15 -21.45 8.62
CA ALA A 235 -7.54 -21.31 9.93
C ALA A 235 -8.52 -20.88 11.02
N VAL A 236 -9.58 -20.14 10.68
CA VAL A 236 -10.53 -19.60 11.66
C VAL A 236 -11.68 -20.57 11.92
N PRO A 237 -11.99 -20.93 13.18
CA PRO A 237 -13.13 -21.79 13.53
C PRO A 237 -14.51 -21.27 13.06
N ASP A 238 -15.50 -22.15 13.03
CA ASP A 238 -16.86 -21.80 12.59
C ASP A 238 -17.70 -21.07 13.67
N SER A 239 -17.26 -21.12 14.92
CA SER A 239 -17.85 -20.43 16.07
C SER A 239 -16.99 -19.20 16.45
N PRO A 240 -17.61 -18.04 16.77
CA PRO A 240 -16.91 -16.91 17.37
C PRO A 240 -16.21 -17.26 18.69
N GLU A 241 -16.84 -18.07 19.53
CA GLU A 241 -16.33 -18.50 20.82
C GLU A 241 -15.03 -19.30 20.66
N ASP A 242 -15.04 -20.33 19.81
CA ASP A 242 -13.85 -21.15 19.51
C ASP A 242 -12.69 -20.30 18.93
N TRP A 243 -13.03 -19.25 18.18
CA TRP A 243 -12.03 -18.34 17.64
C TRP A 243 -11.46 -17.41 18.71
N LEU A 244 -12.30 -16.86 19.59
CA LEU A 244 -11.86 -15.99 20.68
C LEU A 244 -10.98 -16.75 21.69
N ASP A 245 -11.29 -18.03 21.96
CA ASP A 245 -10.50 -18.91 22.83
C ASP A 245 -9.06 -19.15 22.33
N SER A 246 -8.79 -18.89 21.04
CA SER A 246 -7.45 -19.02 20.47
C SER A 246 -6.49 -17.88 20.86
N PHE A 247 -7.01 -16.78 21.42
CA PHE A 247 -6.22 -15.62 21.80
C PHE A 247 -5.94 -15.58 23.31
N ASN A 248 -4.75 -15.10 23.68
CA ASN A 248 -4.48 -14.66 25.05
C ASN A 248 -5.20 -13.34 25.33
N THR A 249 -5.41 -12.97 26.60
CA THR A 249 -6.03 -11.70 27.00
C THR A 249 -5.35 -10.49 26.33
N PHE A 250 -6.14 -9.65 25.66
CA PHE A 250 -5.67 -8.42 25.01
C PHE A 250 -6.59 -7.24 25.31
N SER A 251 -6.07 -6.02 25.14
CA SER A 251 -6.87 -4.81 25.29
C SER A 251 -7.60 -4.48 24.00
N ILE A 252 -8.93 -4.58 24.03
CA ILE A 252 -9.82 -4.18 22.93
C ILE A 252 -9.57 -2.73 22.47
N TYR A 253 -9.18 -1.84 23.38
CA TYR A 253 -8.95 -0.42 23.10
C TYR A 253 -7.74 -0.19 22.18
N GLN A 254 -6.84 -1.17 22.08
CA GLN A 254 -5.71 -1.13 21.16
C GLN A 254 -6.10 -1.58 19.75
N VAL A 255 -7.08 -2.48 19.64
CA VAL A 255 -7.45 -3.15 18.38
C VAL A 255 -8.64 -2.47 17.71
N LEU A 256 -9.63 -2.03 18.49
CA LEU A 256 -10.87 -1.45 18.00
C LEU A 256 -10.66 -0.22 17.09
N PRO A 257 -9.75 0.75 17.41
CA PRO A 257 -9.49 1.88 16.51
C PRO A 257 -8.95 1.43 15.14
N GLN A 258 -8.05 0.44 15.12
CA GLN A 258 -7.48 -0.09 13.87
C GLN A 258 -8.53 -0.81 13.02
N LEU A 259 -9.47 -1.50 13.68
CA LEU A 259 -10.55 -2.20 12.99
C LEU A 259 -11.56 -1.21 12.37
N ILE A 260 -11.89 -0.13 13.09
CA ILE A 260 -12.74 0.96 12.57
C ILE A 260 -12.05 1.63 11.38
N GLU A 261 -10.76 1.94 11.47
CA GLU A 261 -9.98 2.54 10.38
C GLU A 261 -9.95 1.62 9.14
N LEU A 262 -9.61 0.35 9.32
CA LEU A 262 -9.57 -0.65 8.24
C LEU A 262 -10.92 -0.78 7.55
N TRP A 263 -12.02 -0.70 8.30
CA TRP A 263 -13.35 -0.70 7.72
C TRP A 263 -13.70 0.61 7.01
N GLY A 264 -13.32 1.75 7.58
CA GLY A 264 -13.47 3.06 6.94
C GLY A 264 -12.88 3.06 5.53
N LEU A 265 -11.72 2.43 5.35
CA LEU A 265 -11.09 2.22 4.04
C LEU A 265 -11.94 1.35 3.09
N ASN A 266 -12.63 0.32 3.59
CA ASN A 266 -13.52 -0.53 2.78
C ASN A 266 -14.84 0.15 2.36
N VAL A 267 -15.24 1.23 3.03
CA VAL A 267 -16.50 1.95 2.77
C VAL A 267 -16.28 3.22 1.94
N GLN A 268 -15.02 3.65 1.78
CA GLN A 268 -14.70 4.77 0.89
C GLN A 268 -15.14 4.46 -0.55
N THR A 269 -15.93 5.36 -1.12
CA THR A 269 -16.28 5.30 -2.54
C THR A 269 -15.10 5.78 -3.37
N ASP A 270 -14.41 4.85 -4.03
CA ASP A 270 -13.33 5.15 -5.00
C ASP A 270 -13.83 5.89 -6.26
N VAL A 271 -15.14 5.93 -6.48
CA VAL A 271 -15.74 6.58 -7.64
C VAL A 271 -16.20 7.98 -7.25
N GLN A 272 -15.52 9.01 -7.78
CA GLN A 272 -16.06 10.37 -7.70
C GLN A 272 -17.44 10.42 -8.37
N SER A 273 -18.43 10.93 -7.63
CA SER A 273 -19.79 11.11 -8.11
C SER A 273 -19.81 11.81 -9.48
N LYS A 274 -20.43 11.17 -10.48
CA LYS A 274 -20.63 11.75 -11.84
C LYS A 274 -21.34 13.11 -11.84
N LYS A 275 -21.94 13.53 -10.71
CA LYS A 275 -22.52 14.88 -10.54
C LYS A 275 -21.47 16.00 -10.63
N ASN A 276 -20.20 15.74 -10.32
CA ASN A 276 -19.14 16.75 -10.45
C ASN A 276 -18.54 16.82 -11.86
N PHE A 277 -18.66 15.76 -12.66
CA PHE A 277 -18.15 15.74 -14.05
C PHE A 277 -18.97 16.66 -14.97
N ALA A 278 -20.30 16.68 -14.81
CA ALA A 278 -21.17 17.55 -15.59
C ALA A 278 -21.05 19.05 -15.24
N ARG A 279 -20.46 19.39 -14.09
CA ARG A 279 -20.21 20.78 -13.68
C ARG A 279 -18.86 21.32 -14.20
N LEU A 280 -17.96 20.43 -14.65
CA LEU A 280 -16.64 20.76 -15.20
C LEU A 280 -16.59 20.75 -16.74
N THR A 281 -17.54 20.10 -17.41
CA THR A 281 -17.70 20.15 -18.88
C THR A 281 -18.77 21.14 -19.33
N GLY A 282 -19.37 21.89 -18.40
CA GLY A 282 -20.35 22.94 -18.64
C GLY A 282 -19.84 24.31 -18.20
N LYS A 283 -18.67 24.73 -18.68
CA LYS A 283 -18.23 26.12 -18.79
C LYS A 283 -17.28 26.27 -19.96
#